data_AF-A0A7J8R6A6-F1
#
_entry.id   AF-A0A7J8R6A6-F1
#
_cell.length_a   1.000
_cell.length_b   1.000
_cell.length_c   1.000
_cell.angle_alpha   90.00
_cell.angle_beta   90.00
_cell.angle_gamma   90.00
#
_symmetry.space_group_name_H-M   'P 1'
#
loop_
_entity.id
_entity.type
_entity.pdbx_description
1 polymer ?
#
loop_
_entity_poly.entity_id
_entity_poly.type
_entity_poly.pdbx_seq_one_letter_code
_entity_poly.pdbx_strand_id
1 'polypeptide(L)' 'MQQGTVLEYVQAFSELMLQISDLSEKEAFYWFKDGLKLWAKHELRRQEITKLIVSMAEAESFVELGLTKDKFK' A
#
# COMPACT_ATOMS: atom_id res chain seq x y z
N MET A 1 5.62 5.84 -10.38
CA MET A 1 4.44 5.03 -10.78
C MET A 1 3.19 5.75 -10.31
N GLN A 2 2.33 6.23 -11.20
CA GLN A 2 0.96 6.69 -10.86
C GLN A 2 -0.03 6.27 -11.98
N GLN A 3 0.15 5.06 -12.50
CA GLN A 3 -0.82 4.37 -13.36
C GLN A 3 -1.12 3.02 -12.70
N GLY A 4 -2.41 2.64 -12.66
CA GLY A 4 -2.87 1.42 -12.01
C GLY A 4 -3.67 1.64 -10.71
N THR A 5 -4.32 0.59 -10.24
CA THR A 5 -5.12 0.52 -9.00
C THR A 5 -4.21 0.34 -7.77
N VAL A 6 -4.77 0.45 -6.55
CA VAL A 6 -4.00 0.15 -5.33
C VAL A 6 -3.67 -1.34 -5.27
N LEU A 7 -4.58 -2.22 -5.68
CA LEU A 7 -4.36 -3.67 -5.74
C LEU A 7 -3.19 -4.03 -6.68
N GLU A 8 -3.17 -3.47 -7.89
CA GLU A 8 -2.06 -3.69 -8.84
C GLU A 8 -0.71 -3.24 -8.25
N TYR A 9 -0.70 -2.14 -7.48
CA TYR A 9 0.49 -1.69 -6.79
C TYR A 9 0.93 -2.66 -5.69
N VAL A 10 0.01 -3.18 -4.86
CA VAL A 10 0.35 -4.14 -3.79
C VAL A 10 0.92 -5.43 -4.40
N GLN A 11 0.34 -5.92 -5.49
CA GLN A 11 0.83 -7.11 -6.20
C GLN A 11 2.26 -6.91 -6.73
N ALA A 12 2.49 -5.81 -7.46
CA ALA A 12 3.81 -5.49 -7.99
C ALA A 12 4.85 -5.28 -6.88
N PHE A 13 4.47 -4.65 -5.77
CA PHE A 13 5.35 -4.47 -4.62
C PHE A 13 5.70 -5.81 -3.96
N SER A 14 4.73 -6.71 -3.82
CA SER A 14 4.92 -8.05 -3.25
C SER A 14 5.91 -8.87 -4.08
N GLU A 15 5.74 -8.88 -5.40
CA GLU A 15 6.66 -9.56 -6.32
C GLU A 15 8.08 -8.99 -6.28
N LEU A 16 8.21 -7.67 -6.12
CA LEU A 16 9.50 -7.00 -5.98
C LEU A 16 10.19 -7.39 -4.66
N MET A 17 9.44 -7.45 -3.56
CA MET A 17 9.98 -7.82 -2.25
C MET A 17 10.53 -9.26 -2.22
N LEU A 18 9.98 -10.17 -3.03
CA LEU A 18 10.52 -11.53 -3.18
C LEU A 18 11.89 -11.57 -3.87
N GLN A 19 12.20 -10.55 -4.68
CA GLN A 19 13.46 -10.46 -5.43
C GLN A 19 14.56 -9.74 -4.63
N ILE A 20 14.20 -8.95 -3.63
CA ILE A 20 15.13 -8.14 -2.83
C ILE A 20 15.30 -8.75 -1.44
N SER A 21 16.41 -9.44 -1.20
CA SER A 21 16.69 -10.11 0.08
C SER A 21 17.13 -9.18 1.23
N ASP A 22 17.59 -7.96 0.91
CA ASP A 22 18.37 -7.13 1.83
C ASP A 22 17.60 -5.92 2.40
N LEU A 23 16.27 -5.86 2.23
CA LEU A 23 15.46 -4.79 2.83
C LEU A 23 14.95 -5.19 4.21
N SER A 24 15.18 -4.34 5.21
CA SER A 24 14.50 -4.49 6.50
C SER A 24 12.99 -4.22 6.35
N GLU A 25 12.17 -4.78 7.24
CA GLU A 25 10.72 -4.51 7.25
C GLU A 25 10.42 -3.00 7.34
N LYS A 26 11.23 -2.25 8.10
CA LYS A 26 11.07 -0.81 8.26
C LYS A 26 11.30 -0.05 6.95
N GLU A 27 12.34 -0.41 6.21
CA GLU A 27 12.64 0.19 4.91
C GLU A 27 11.58 -0.18 3.88
N ALA A 28 11.20 -1.46 3.81
CA ALA A 28 10.14 -1.93 2.94
C ALA A 28 8.80 -1.24 3.25
N PHE A 29 8.46 -1.05 4.53
CA PHE A 29 7.28 -0.30 4.93
C PHE A 29 7.32 1.17 4.50
N TYR A 30 8.49 1.81 4.58
CA TYR A 30 8.66 3.18 4.10
C TYR A 30 8.42 3.28 2.59
N TRP A 31 9.07 2.42 1.80
CA TRP A 31 8.90 2.38 0.35
C TRP A 31 7.49 2.03 -0.07
N PHE A 32 6.87 1.06 0.60
CA PHE A 32 5.48 0.68 0.37
C PHE A 32 4.54 1.88 0.53
N LYS A 33 4.63 2.58 1.66
CA LYS A 33 3.82 3.77 1.90
C LYS A 33 4.14 4.89 0.92
N ASP A 34 5.37 5.01 0.45
CA ASP A 34 5.73 6.07 -0.49
C ASP A 34 5.16 5.85 -1.89
N GLY A 35 5.09 4.60 -2.36
CA GLY A 35 4.52 4.29 -3.68
C GLY A 35 2.98 4.28 -3.75
N LEU A 36 2.29 4.27 -2.60
CA LEU A 36 0.82 4.30 -2.56
C LEU A 36 0.22 5.60 -3.12
N LYS A 37 -1.02 5.51 -3.60
CA LYS A 37 -1.83 6.70 -3.90
C LYS A 37 -2.09 7.50 -2.62
N LEU A 38 -2.13 8.83 -2.74
CA LEU A 38 -2.26 9.74 -1.59
C LEU A 38 -3.45 9.36 -0.68
N TRP A 39 -4.63 9.08 -1.25
CA TRP A 39 -5.81 8.70 -0.47
C TRP A 39 -5.61 7.39 0.32
N ALA A 40 -4.93 6.39 -0.27
CA ALA A 40 -4.62 5.13 0.41
C ALA A 40 -3.61 5.36 1.54
N LYS A 41 -2.62 6.25 1.35
CA LYS A 41 -1.72 6.68 2.44
C LYS A 41 -2.48 7.32 3.60
N HIS A 42 -3.52 8.12 3.31
CA HIS A 42 -4.35 8.74 4.34
C HIS A 42 -5.16 7.70 5.13
N GLU A 43 -5.74 6.72 4.44
CA GLU A 43 -6.54 5.68 5.07
C GLU A 43 -5.71 4.82 6.03
N LEU A 44 -4.53 4.35 5.58
CA LEU A 44 -3.60 3.60 6.45
C LEU A 44 -3.16 4.42 7.67
N ARG A 45 -2.99 5.74 7.53
CA ARG A 45 -2.69 6.63 8.66
C ARG A 45 -3.86 6.77 9.62
N ARG A 46 -5.10 6.84 9.11
CA ARG A 46 -6.33 6.89 9.92
C ARG A 46 -6.48 5.64 10.78
N GLN A 47 -6.08 4.50 10.25
CA GLN A 47 -6.11 3.21 10.95
C GLN A 47 -4.86 2.96 11.81
N GLU A 48 -3.94 3.93 11.91
CA GLU A 48 -2.71 3.87 12.71
C GLU A 48 -1.84 2.63 12.40
N ILE A 49 -1.88 2.14 11.17
CA ILE A 49 -1.16 0.92 10.78
C ILE A 49 0.33 1.23 10.65
N THR A 50 1.14 0.40 11.31
CA THR A 50 2.60 0.57 11.42
C THR A 50 3.42 -0.62 10.93
N LYS A 51 2.78 -1.70 10.49
CA LYS A 51 3.43 -2.92 10.00
C LYS A 51 3.21 -3.10 8.51
N LEU A 52 4.23 -3.56 7.80
CA LEU A 52 4.19 -3.74 6.35
C LEU A 52 3.07 -4.69 5.93
N ILE A 53 3.05 -5.91 6.51
CA ILE A 53 2.10 -6.95 6.11
C ILE A 53 0.64 -6.52 6.33
N VAL A 54 0.39 -5.79 7.42
CA VAL A 54 -0.95 -5.26 7.74
C VAL A 54 -1.33 -4.16 6.77
N SER A 55 -0.39 -3.29 6.40
CA SER A 55 -0.63 -2.23 5.41
C SER A 55 -0.88 -2.77 4.00
N MET A 56 -0.26 -3.88 3.62
CA MET A 56 -0.51 -4.53 2.33
C MET A 56 -1.90 -5.14 2.28
N ALA A 57 -2.28 -5.93 3.28
CA ALA A 57 -3.60 -6.55 3.36
C ALA A 57 -4.73 -5.50 3.38
N GLU A 58 -4.55 -4.42 4.13
CA GLU A 58 -5.55 -3.35 4.21
C GLU A 58 -5.66 -2.58 2.89
N ALA A 59 -4.53 -2.30 2.24
CA ALA A 59 -4.51 -1.63 0.94
C ALA A 59 -5.20 -2.48 -0.16
N GLU A 60 -5.10 -3.80 -0.10
CA GLU A 60 -5.86 -4.71 -0.98
C GLU A 60 -7.36 -4.61 -0.73
N SER A 61 -7.79 -4.56 0.53
CA SER A 61 -9.20 -4.47 0.93
C SER A 61 -9.88 -3.16 0.50
N PHE A 62 -9.12 -2.10 0.22
CA PHE A 62 -9.71 -0.85 -0.30
C PHE A 62 -10.48 -1.03 -1.60
N VAL A 63 -10.13 -2.02 -2.42
CA VAL A 63 -10.88 -2.38 -3.64
C VAL A 63 -12.20 -3.07 -3.29
N GLU A 64 -12.19 -3.97 -2.31
CA GLU A 64 -13.37 -4.70 -1.84
C GLU A 64 -14.39 -3.77 -1.16
N LEU A 65 -13.93 -2.73 -0.47
CA LEU A 65 -14.77 -1.75 0.22
C LEU A 65 -15.27 -0.61 -0.69
N GLY A 66 -14.87 -0.59 -1.97
CA GLY A 66 -15.19 0.50 -2.89
C GLY A 66 -14.64 1.86 -2.43
N LEU A 67 -13.53 1.85 -1.70
CA LEU A 67 -12.80 3.06 -1.32
C LEU A 67 -12.04 3.57 -2.54
N THR A 68 -12.74 4.33 -3.39
CA THR A 68 -12.14 5.00 -4.54
C THR A 68 -11.83 6.46 -4.22
N LYS A 69 -11.03 7.08 -5.09
CA LYS A 69 -10.61 8.48 -5.01
C LYS A 69 -11.81 9.45 -4.85
N ASP A 70 -13.00 9.06 -5.27
CA ASP A 70 -14.23 9.87 -5.21
C ASP A 70 -14.79 10.07 -3.79
N LYS A 71 -14.44 9.21 -2.82
CA LYS A 71 -14.92 9.35 -1.43
C LYS A 71 -14.11 10.30 -0.56
N PHE A 72 -12.98 10.81 -1.05
CA PHE A 72 -12.07 11.67 -0.31
C PHE A 72 -11.95 13.08 -0.93
N LYS A 73 -12.96 13.51 -1.68
CA LYS A 73 -13.04 14.84 -2.29
C LYS A 73 -13.73 15.85 -1.36
#